data_AF-A0A963Q4S1-F1
#
_entry.id   AF-A0A963Q4S1-F1
#
_cell.length_a   1.000
_cell.length_b   1.000
_cell.length_c   1.000
_cell.angle_alpha   90.00
_cell.angle_beta   90.00
_cell.angle_gamma   90.00
#
_symmetry.space_group_name_H-M   'P 1'
#
loop_
_entity.id
_entity.type
_entity.pdbx_description
1 polymer ?
#
loop_
_entity_poly.entity_id
_entity_poly.type
_entity_poly.pdbx_seq_one_letter_code
_entity_poly.pdbx_strand_id
1 'polypeptide(L)'
;MSEPSTAPPSATSAATVRSGALALAYTGKCLPLQVLLSAAGHYIGTQDDEGPVSRESVEYFPSPEAAQRALATDAWTQRSHP
;
A
#
# COMPACT_ATOMS: atom_id res chain seq x y z
N MET A 1 40.51 -30.17 -4.01
CA MET A 1 39.48 -30.56 -3.01
C MET A 1 39.77 -29.73 -1.78
N SER A 2 38.91 -28.94 -1.15
CA SER A 2 37.55 -28.46 -1.37
C SER A 2 37.32 -27.47 -0.23
N GLU A 3 36.92 -26.23 -0.47
CA GLU A 3 36.03 -25.49 0.44
C GLU A 3 35.21 -24.51 -0.42
N PRO A 4 33.91 -24.78 -0.65
CA PRO A 4 33.01 -23.78 -1.19
C PRO A 4 32.60 -22.82 -0.06
N SER A 5 32.94 -21.55 -0.24
CA SER A 5 32.44 -20.43 0.57
C SER A 5 30.93 -20.27 0.35
N THR A 6 30.13 -20.97 1.16
CA THR A 6 28.69 -20.73 1.24
C THR A 6 28.46 -19.47 2.07
N ALA A 7 28.42 -18.32 1.39
CA ALA A 7 27.76 -17.15 1.95
C ALA A 7 26.26 -17.47 2.11
N PRO A 8 25.62 -17.12 3.24
CA PRO A 8 24.17 -17.22 3.31
C PRO A 8 23.57 -16.27 2.28
N PRO A 9 22.50 -16.65 1.55
CA PRO A 9 21.75 -15.68 0.78
C PRO A 9 21.18 -14.67 1.79
N SER A 10 21.58 -13.41 1.65
CA SER A 10 20.92 -12.29 2.31
C SER A 10 19.43 -12.40 2.01
N ALA A 11 18.67 -12.88 2.99
CA ALA A 11 17.23 -12.75 2.98
C ALA A 11 16.93 -11.26 3.15
N THR A 12 16.96 -10.52 2.04
CA THR A 12 16.29 -9.22 1.95
C THR A 12 14.86 -9.50 2.39
N SER A 13 14.54 -9.09 3.62
CA SER A 13 13.17 -9.11 4.12
C SER A 13 12.36 -8.26 3.15
N ALA A 14 11.71 -8.93 2.20
CA ALA A 14 10.73 -8.32 1.34
C ALA A 14 9.65 -7.81 2.27
N ALA A 15 9.72 -6.53 2.63
CA ALA A 15 8.67 -5.87 3.37
C ALA A 15 7.40 -6.12 2.56
N THR A 16 6.48 -6.93 3.10
CA THR A 16 5.22 -7.26 2.44
C THR A 16 4.51 -5.95 2.13
N VAL A 17 4.61 -5.51 0.88
CA VAL A 17 3.92 -4.32 0.42
C VAL A 17 2.44 -4.67 0.42
N ARG A 18 1.67 -4.03 1.31
CA ARG A 18 0.22 -4.24 1.35
C ARG A 18 -0.37 -3.71 0.05
N SER A 19 -1.17 -4.53 -0.60
CA SER A 19 -1.85 -4.21 -1.86
C SER A 19 -3.31 -3.84 -1.61
N GLY A 20 -3.89 -2.99 -2.46
CA GLY A 20 -5.29 -2.58 -2.37
C GLY A 20 -6.27 -3.71 -2.66
N ALA A 21 -7.21 -3.94 -1.75
CA ALA A 21 -8.24 -4.95 -1.89
C ALA A 21 -9.28 -4.56 -2.94
N LEU A 22 -9.72 -3.28 -2.96
CA LEU A 22 -10.67 -2.81 -3.97
C LEU A 22 -10.03 -2.70 -5.35
N ALA A 23 -8.76 -2.27 -5.42
CA ALA A 23 -8.00 -2.29 -6.67
C ALA A 23 -8.01 -3.68 -7.31
N LEU A 24 -7.67 -4.71 -6.52
CA LEU A 24 -7.64 -6.09 -6.99
C LEU A 24 -9.05 -6.59 -7.36
N ALA A 25 -10.05 -6.33 -6.51
CA ALA A 25 -11.42 -6.83 -6.72
C ALA A 25 -12.12 -6.22 -7.94
N TYR A 26 -11.92 -4.92 -8.21
CA TYR A 26 -12.67 -4.19 -9.25
C TYR A 26 -11.89 -3.98 -10.54
N THR A 27 -10.55 -4.01 -10.49
CA THR A 27 -9.70 -3.78 -11.68
C THR A 27 -8.81 -4.97 -12.03
N GLY A 28 -8.68 -5.95 -11.12
CA GLY A 28 -7.74 -7.07 -11.27
C GLY A 28 -6.28 -6.67 -11.05
N LYS A 29 -5.99 -5.42 -10.71
CA LYS A 29 -4.62 -4.92 -10.51
C LYS A 29 -4.19 -5.07 -9.04
N CYS A 30 -3.08 -5.76 -8.81
CA CYS A 30 -2.42 -5.81 -7.50
C CYS A 30 -1.52 -4.58 -7.34
N LEU A 31 -2.08 -3.48 -6.84
CA LEU A 31 -1.37 -2.22 -6.68
C LEU A 31 -1.04 -1.96 -5.22
N PRO A 32 0.14 -1.37 -4.91
CA PRO A 32 0.55 -1.08 -3.55
C PRO A 32 -0.31 0.03 -2.90
N LEU A 33 -0.61 -0.14 -1.62
CA LEU A 33 -1.24 0.89 -0.80
C LEU A 33 -0.30 2.08 -0.62
N GLN A 34 -0.83 3.28 -0.85
CA GLN A 34 -0.12 4.53 -0.70
C GLN A 34 -1.06 5.65 -0.28
N VAL A 35 -0.48 6.77 0.18
CA VAL A 35 -1.24 7.98 0.53
C VAL A 35 -1.50 8.78 -0.73
N LEU A 36 -2.77 9.10 -0.96
CA LEU A 36 -3.25 9.90 -2.08
C LEU A 36 -4.01 11.13 -1.57
N LEU A 37 -4.19 12.12 -2.45
CA LEU A 37 -4.89 13.37 -2.15
C LEU A 37 -6.10 13.55 -3.07
N SER A 38 -7.20 14.02 -2.50
CA SER A 38 -8.39 14.48 -3.23
C SER A 38 -8.87 15.82 -2.69
N ALA A 39 -9.90 16.40 -3.31
CA ALA A 39 -10.55 17.61 -2.81
C ALA A 39 -11.12 17.47 -1.39
N ALA A 40 -11.45 16.25 -0.94
CA ALA A 40 -11.96 15.98 0.40
C ALA A 40 -10.87 15.76 1.46
N GLY A 41 -9.59 15.65 1.06
CA GLY A 41 -8.46 15.38 1.94
C GLY A 41 -7.61 14.19 1.50
N HIS A 42 -6.67 13.79 2.37
CA HIS A 42 -5.77 12.67 2.13
C HIS A 42 -6.46 11.35 2.44
N TYR A 43 -6.09 10.28 1.74
CA TYR A 43 -6.66 8.95 1.97
C TYR A 43 -5.63 7.88 1.62
N ILE A 44 -5.88 6.65 2.08
CA ILE A 44 -5.09 5.49 1.67
C ILE A 44 -5.78 4.86 0.47
N GLY A 45 -5.04 4.64 -0.60
CA GLY A 45 -5.55 4.13 -1.85
C GLY A 45 -4.47 3.48 -2.70
N THR A 46 -4.80 3.24 -3.96
CA THR A 46 -3.84 2.75 -4.96
C THR A 46 -3.82 3.68 -6.17
N GLN A 47 -2.68 3.73 -6.84
CA GLN A 47 -2.47 4.52 -8.04
C GLN A 47 -1.57 3.72 -8.99
N ASP A 48 -1.81 3.88 -10.28
CA ASP A 48 -0.94 3.44 -11.37
C ASP A 48 -0.44 4.65 -12.20
N ASP A 49 0.17 4.38 -13.35
CA ASP A 49 0.71 5.41 -14.23
C ASP A 49 -0.37 6.36 -14.82
N GLU A 50 -1.63 5.94 -14.84
CA GLU A 50 -2.76 6.73 -15.34
C GLU A 50 -3.42 7.57 -14.23
N GLY A 51 -3.27 7.17 -12.96
CA GLY A 51 -3.75 7.94 -11.82
C GLY A 51 -4.30 7.09 -10.67
N PRO A 52 -5.05 7.70 -9.74
CA PRO A 52 -5.71 6.98 -8.65
C PRO A 52 -6.66 5.91 -9.18
N VAL A 53 -6.45 4.66 -8.76
CA VAL A 53 -7.23 3.50 -9.20
C VAL A 53 -8.33 3.16 -8.20
N SER A 54 -8.02 3.24 -6.90
CA SER A 54 -8.99 2.94 -5.86
C SER A 54 -8.74 3.75 -4.58
N ARG A 55 -9.82 4.00 -3.84
CA ARG A 55 -9.78 4.50 -2.47
C ARG A 55 -10.01 3.35 -1.52
N GLU A 56 -8.99 2.99 -0.75
CA GLU A 56 -9.02 1.81 0.13
C GLU A 56 -9.45 2.18 1.55
N SER A 57 -9.15 3.38 2.06
CA SER A 57 -9.62 3.82 3.39
C SER A 57 -11.02 4.41 3.40
N VAL A 58 -11.79 4.13 4.45
CA VAL A 58 -13.05 4.83 4.78
C VAL A 58 -12.79 6.26 5.24
N GLU A 59 -11.66 6.51 5.89
CA GLU A 59 -11.28 7.80 6.43
C GLU A 59 -10.72 8.72 5.36
N TYR A 60 -10.88 10.03 5.59
CA TYR A 60 -10.01 11.06 5.06
C TYR A 60 -9.16 11.60 6.20
N PHE A 61 -7.90 11.89 5.92
CA PHE A 61 -6.93 12.39 6.87
C PHE A 61 -6.63 13.86 6.60
N PRO A 62 -6.40 14.66 7.67
CA PRO A 62 -6.16 16.09 7.55
C PRO A 62 -4.79 16.43 6.95
N SER A 63 -3.83 15.50 6.95
CA SER A 63 -2.49 15.71 6.42
C SER A 63 -1.90 14.42 5.84
N PRO A 64 -0.90 14.49 4.95
CA PRO A 64 -0.26 13.31 4.39
C PRO A 64 0.49 12.50 5.46
N GLU A 65 1.05 13.15 6.48
CA GLU A 65 1.74 12.47 7.59
C GLU A 65 0.75 11.69 8.46
N ALA A 66 -0.46 12.21 8.66
CA ALA A 66 -1.51 11.50 9.38
C ALA A 66 -1.95 10.24 8.62
N ALA A 67 -2.14 10.35 7.29
CA ALA A 67 -2.46 9.20 6.44
C ALA A 67 -1.30 8.18 6.40
N GLN A 68 -0.05 8.65 6.30
CA GLN A 68 1.12 7.78 6.25
C GLN A 68 1.30 7.02 7.56
N ARG A 69 1.09 7.70 8.70
CA ARG A 69 1.10 7.05 10.01
C ARG A 69 -0.03 6.02 10.11
N ALA A 70 -1.25 6.39 9.72
CA ALA A 70 -2.38 5.47 9.73
C ALA A 70 -2.10 4.23 8.87
N LEU A 71 -1.55 4.41 7.67
CA LEU A 71 -1.07 3.33 6.82
C LEU A 71 -0.06 2.49 7.59
N ALA A 72 1.07 3.07 8.04
CA ALA A 72 2.14 2.34 8.72
C ALA A 72 1.71 1.57 9.97
N THR A 73 0.77 2.10 10.75
CA THR A 73 0.29 1.47 11.99
C THR A 73 -1.00 0.66 11.82
N ASP A 74 -1.50 0.50 10.59
CA ASP A 74 -2.79 -0.12 10.29
C ASP A 74 -3.98 0.53 11.04
N ALA A 75 -3.86 1.83 11.35
CA ALA A 75 -4.87 2.61 12.07
C ALA A 75 -5.83 3.30 11.08
N TRP A 76 -6.38 2.51 10.16
CA TRP A 76 -7.35 2.93 9.14
C TRP A 76 -8.30 1.77 8.86
N THR A 77 -9.48 2.07 8.34
CA THR A 77 -10.50 1.04 8.07
C THR A 77 -10.57 0.77 6.57
N GLN A 78 -10.44 -0.51 6.18
CA GLN A 78 -10.68 -0.94 4.82
C GLN A 78 -12.12 -0.66 4.41
N ARG A 79 -12.29 0.08 3.33
CA ARG A 79 -13.57 0.36 2.71
C ARG A 79 -14.06 -0.89 1.99
N SER A 80 -15.34 -1.22 2.17
CA SER A 80 -15.96 -2.45 1.66
C SER A 80 -16.44 -2.37 0.21
N HIS A 81 -16.63 -1.18 -0.33
CA HIS A 81 -17.08 -0.92 -1.69
C HIS A 81 -16.38 0.33 -2.25
N PRO A 82 -16.22 0.49 -3.57
CA PRO A 82 -15.61 1.67 -4.19
C PRO A 82 -16.43 2.93 -3.98
#